data_AF-A0A3D3E5D3-F1
#
_entry.id   AF-A0A3D3E5D3-F1
#
_cell.length_a   1.000
_cell.length_b   1.000
_cell.length_c   1.000
_cell.angle_alpha   90.00
_cell.angle_beta   90.00
_cell.angle_gamma   90.00
#
_symmetry.space_group_name_H-M   'P 1'
#
loop_
_entity.id
_entity.type
_entity.pdbx_description
1 polymer ?
#
loop_
_entity_poly.entity_id
_entity_poly.type
_entity_poly.pdbx_seq_one_letter_code
_entity_poly.pdbx_strand_id
1 'polypeptide(L)'
;DYRLGIGSGLTLLDNIRKSVNNHCAVIMITGLGDEQIAAEAMRLGASDYLLKNQLKSAQLIHSISSSIQRASSEKKLHDMAHYDSLTGLASRPILIDQLQQAITSHQKLAVAYLDLDNFKPINDKYGHEIGDFVLKTIAQRLQSTLRKKDTLARIGGDEFILLLRGAAHTIQEYEILLQEVLIEVNDPIKLAEFS
;
A
#
# COMPACT_ATOMS: atom_id res chain seq x y z
N ASP A 1 -27.17 8.83 -0.63
CA ASP A 1 -28.41 9.32 -1.27
C ASP A 1 -28.02 10.02 -2.57
N TYR A 2 -28.83 9.95 -3.62
CA TYR A 2 -28.54 10.64 -4.89
C TYR A 2 -28.81 12.16 -4.78
N ARG A 3 -29.75 12.58 -3.93
CA ARG A 3 -29.99 14.00 -3.62
C ARG A 3 -29.33 14.35 -2.29
N LEU A 4 -28.12 14.89 -2.34
CA LEU A 4 -27.40 15.37 -1.16
C LEU A 4 -27.37 16.90 -1.16
N GLY A 5 -28.49 17.55 -0.85
CA GLY A 5 -28.57 19.01 -0.68
C GLY A 5 -27.95 19.81 -1.85
N ILE A 6 -26.73 20.32 -1.65
CA ILE A 6 -26.00 21.22 -2.57
C ILE A 6 -25.32 20.47 -3.74
N GLY A 7 -25.31 19.13 -3.76
CA GLY A 7 -24.71 18.32 -4.83
C GLY A 7 -25.45 17.02 -5.14
N SER A 8 -25.07 16.37 -6.25
CA SER A 8 -25.57 15.03 -6.59
C SER A 8 -24.71 13.94 -5.95
N GLY A 9 -25.30 12.78 -5.67
CA GLY A 9 -24.55 11.63 -5.19
C GLY A 9 -23.51 11.13 -6.21
N LEU A 10 -23.66 11.45 -7.51
CA LEU A 10 -22.65 11.16 -8.53
C LEU A 10 -21.41 12.05 -8.39
N THR A 11 -21.59 13.34 -8.08
CA THR A 11 -20.47 14.24 -7.78
C THR A 11 -19.70 13.78 -6.54
N LEU A 12 -20.41 13.30 -5.51
CA LEU A 12 -19.75 12.72 -4.35
C LEU A 12 -18.99 11.44 -4.70
N LEU A 13 -19.57 10.55 -5.51
CA LEU A 13 -18.91 9.33 -5.96
C LEU A 13 -17.62 9.63 -6.75
N ASP A 14 -17.68 10.58 -7.69
CA ASP A 14 -16.51 11.02 -8.46
C ASP A 14 -15.41 11.57 -7.54
N ASN A 15 -15.78 12.38 -6.54
CA ASN A 15 -14.84 12.87 -5.53
C ASN A 15 -14.24 11.74 -4.68
N ILE A 16 -15.05 10.77 -4.25
CA ILE A 16 -14.57 9.60 -3.49
C ILE A 16 -13.55 8.84 -4.33
N ARG A 17 -13.81 8.62 -5.64
CA ARG A 17 -12.88 7.89 -6.52
C ARG A 17 -11.60 8.67 -6.82
N LYS A 18 -11.63 10.00 -6.77
CA LYS A 18 -10.45 10.86 -6.91
C LYS A 18 -9.62 10.97 -5.64
N SER A 19 -10.25 10.91 -4.46
CA SER A 19 -9.59 11.14 -3.16
C SER A 19 -9.28 9.88 -2.37
N VAL A 20 -10.05 8.81 -2.58
CA VAL A 20 -9.87 7.52 -1.91
C VAL A 20 -9.42 6.52 -2.97
N ASN A 21 -8.45 5.69 -2.62
CA ASN A 21 -7.95 4.64 -3.52
C ASN A 21 -9.12 3.78 -4.02
N ASN A 22 -9.07 3.33 -5.29
CA ASN A 22 -10.21 2.71 -5.99
C ASN A 22 -10.82 1.47 -5.31
N HIS A 23 -10.15 0.93 -4.30
CA HIS A 23 -10.53 -0.26 -3.54
C HIS A 23 -11.62 -0.03 -2.47
N CYS A 24 -12.18 1.18 -2.34
CA CYS A 24 -13.32 1.41 -1.43
C CYS A 24 -14.65 1.00 -2.08
N ALA A 25 -15.45 0.16 -1.41
CA ALA A 25 -16.79 -0.18 -1.89
C ALA A 25 -17.77 0.99 -1.70
N VAL A 26 -18.48 1.39 -2.76
CA VAL A 26 -19.46 2.50 -2.70
C VAL A 26 -20.81 2.03 -3.23
N ILE A 27 -21.83 1.96 -2.37
CA ILE A 27 -23.19 1.58 -2.77
C ILE A 27 -24.06 2.84 -2.81
N MET A 28 -24.69 3.08 -3.95
CA MET A 28 -25.59 4.21 -4.15
C MET A 28 -27.02 3.81 -3.79
N ILE A 29 -27.68 4.58 -2.93
CA ILE A 29 -29.08 4.38 -2.57
C ILE A 29 -29.88 5.63 -2.96
N THR A 30 -30.98 5.49 -3.69
CA THR A 30 -31.83 6.63 -4.09
C THR A 30 -33.32 6.30 -4.09
N GLY A 31 -34.16 7.30 -3.80
CA GLY A 31 -35.63 7.16 -3.78
C GLY A 31 -36.31 7.30 -5.14
N LEU A 32 -35.67 7.97 -6.10
CA LEU A 32 -36.11 8.07 -7.50
C LEU A 32 -34.94 7.59 -8.36
N GLY A 33 -35.20 6.60 -9.22
CA GLY A 33 -34.16 6.02 -10.06
C GLY A 33 -34.60 5.93 -11.50
N ASP A 34 -33.63 6.21 -12.37
CA ASP A 34 -33.67 5.97 -13.80
C ASP A 34 -32.51 5.00 -14.09
N GLU A 35 -32.73 4.06 -15.00
CA GLU A 35 -31.72 3.13 -15.48
C GLU A 35 -30.48 3.88 -16.03
N GLN A 36 -30.69 5.06 -16.61
CA GLN A 36 -29.59 5.93 -17.06
C GLN A 36 -28.69 6.40 -15.92
N ILE A 37 -29.28 6.78 -14.78
CA ILE A 37 -28.53 7.23 -13.59
C ILE A 37 -27.80 6.04 -12.94
N ALA A 38 -28.42 4.86 -12.91
CA ALA A 38 -27.77 3.65 -12.42
C ALA A 38 -26.55 3.31 -13.30
N ALA A 39 -26.70 3.33 -14.63
CA ALA A 39 -25.61 3.09 -15.55
C ALA A 39 -24.47 4.12 -15.40
N GLU A 40 -24.80 5.38 -15.17
CA GLU A 40 -23.81 6.43 -14.91
C GLU A 40 -23.06 6.22 -13.58
N ALA A 41 -23.77 5.88 -12.51
CA ALA A 41 -23.16 5.55 -11.22
C ALA A 41 -22.17 4.39 -11.35
N MET A 42 -22.54 3.32 -12.08
CA MET A 42 -21.64 2.19 -12.32
C MET A 42 -20.40 2.59 -13.13
N ARG A 43 -20.54 3.44 -14.16
CA ARG A 43 -19.40 3.96 -14.93
C ARG A 43 -18.45 4.81 -14.08
N LEU A 44 -18.98 5.58 -13.13
CA LEU A 44 -18.20 6.35 -12.16
C LEU A 44 -17.62 5.47 -11.04
N GLY A 45 -17.80 4.15 -11.10
CA GLY A 45 -17.20 3.20 -10.17
C GLY A 45 -18.03 2.94 -8.92
N ALA A 46 -19.34 3.16 -8.93
CA ALA A 46 -20.21 2.62 -7.88
C ALA A 46 -20.10 1.09 -7.87
N SER A 47 -20.10 0.52 -6.67
CA SER A 47 -20.09 -0.92 -6.50
C SER A 47 -21.45 -1.54 -6.80
N ASP A 48 -22.51 -0.85 -6.41
CA ASP A 48 -23.89 -1.25 -6.62
C ASP A 48 -24.82 -0.03 -6.52
N TYR A 49 -26.04 -0.19 -7.00
CA TYR A 49 -27.09 0.83 -7.01
C TYR A 49 -28.42 0.23 -6.55
N LEU A 50 -29.03 0.81 -5.52
CA LEU A 50 -30.25 0.31 -4.89
C LEU A 50 -31.35 1.38 -4.82
N LEU A 51 -32.58 0.96 -5.12
CA LEU A 51 -33.77 1.82 -5.03
C LEU A 51 -34.38 1.76 -3.63
N LYS A 52 -34.46 2.91 -2.95
CA LYS A 52 -34.92 3.04 -1.56
C LYS A 52 -36.35 2.53 -1.33
N ASN A 53 -37.20 2.61 -2.35
CA ASN A 53 -38.59 2.13 -2.29
C ASN A 53 -38.72 0.60 -2.44
N GLN A 54 -37.69 -0.08 -2.94
CA GLN A 54 -37.65 -1.53 -3.13
C GLN A 54 -36.66 -2.23 -2.18
N LEU A 55 -35.98 -1.47 -1.32
CA LEU A 55 -35.00 -2.00 -0.37
C LEU A 55 -35.64 -2.96 0.62
N LYS A 56 -35.29 -4.25 0.49
CA LYS A 56 -35.45 -5.25 1.55
C LYS A 56 -34.14 -5.42 2.30
N SER A 57 -34.21 -5.66 3.61
CA SER A 57 -33.00 -5.86 4.44
C SER A 57 -32.08 -6.95 3.89
N ALA A 58 -32.63 -8.06 3.39
CA ALA A 58 -31.85 -9.14 2.80
C ALA A 58 -31.08 -8.71 1.53
N GLN A 59 -31.69 -7.88 0.67
CA GLN A 59 -31.03 -7.37 -0.53
C GLN A 59 -29.91 -6.39 -0.18
N LEU A 60 -30.12 -5.51 0.79
CA LEU A 60 -29.10 -4.58 1.26
C LEU A 60 -27.91 -5.34 1.87
N ILE A 61 -28.16 -6.33 2.72
CA ILE A 61 -27.10 -7.17 3.30
C ILE A 61 -26.31 -7.87 2.18
N HIS A 62 -26.99 -8.48 1.21
CA HIS A 62 -26.33 -9.15 0.10
C HIS A 62 -25.43 -8.19 -0.71
N SER A 63 -25.95 -7.01 -1.06
CA SER A 63 -25.22 -5.97 -1.80
C SER A 63 -23.98 -5.47 -1.03
N ILE A 64 -24.11 -5.26 0.28
CA ILE A 64 -22.99 -4.87 1.15
C ILE A 64 -21.94 -5.98 1.17
N SER A 65 -22.34 -7.23 1.45
CA SER A 65 -21.41 -8.36 1.53
C SER A 65 -20.67 -8.60 0.21
N SER A 66 -21.37 -8.58 -0.93
CA SER A 66 -20.76 -8.79 -2.24
C SER A 66 -19.81 -7.65 -2.61
N SER A 67 -20.19 -6.40 -2.31
CA SER A 67 -19.36 -5.22 -2.58
C SER A 67 -18.08 -5.21 -1.73
N ILE A 68 -18.17 -5.57 -0.45
CA ILE A 68 -17.01 -5.71 0.44
C ILE A 68 -16.09 -6.83 -0.05
N GLN A 69 -16.64 -7.98 -0.42
CA GLN A 69 -15.85 -9.11 -0.89
C GLN A 69 -15.09 -8.78 -2.19
N ARG A 70 -15.73 -8.08 -3.13
CA ARG A 70 -15.06 -7.63 -4.36
C ARG A 70 -13.95 -6.63 -4.06
N ALA A 71 -14.25 -5.59 -3.27
CA ALA A 71 -13.27 -4.59 -2.87
C ALA A 71 -12.06 -5.19 -2.14
N SER A 72 -12.29 -6.17 -1.26
CA SER A 72 -11.22 -6.90 -0.56
C SER A 72 -10.37 -7.72 -1.52
N SER A 73 -11.00 -8.38 -2.50
CA SER A 73 -10.30 -9.19 -3.50
C SER A 73 -9.46 -8.32 -4.44
N GLU A 74 -10.00 -7.20 -4.91
CA GLU A 74 -9.29 -6.20 -5.71
C GLU A 74 -8.11 -5.61 -4.94
N LYS A 75 -8.33 -5.22 -3.68
CA LYS A 75 -7.25 -4.75 -2.80
C LYS A 75 -6.16 -5.81 -2.66
N LYS A 76 -6.52 -7.07 -2.44
CA LYS A 76 -5.54 -8.15 -2.30
C LYS A 76 -4.71 -8.34 -3.57
N LEU A 77 -5.34 -8.31 -4.75
CA LEU A 77 -4.65 -8.38 -6.03
C LEU A 77 -3.71 -7.18 -6.23
N HIS A 78 -4.17 -5.98 -5.89
CA HIS A 78 -3.35 -4.78 -5.90
C HIS A 78 -2.15 -4.92 -4.97
N ASP A 79 -2.39 -5.30 -3.71
CA ASP A 79 -1.36 -5.45 -2.69
C ASP A 79 -0.32 -6.50 -3.12
N MET A 80 -0.74 -7.64 -3.67
CA MET A 80 0.16 -8.69 -4.19
C MET A 80 1.04 -8.24 -5.35
N ALA A 81 0.57 -7.28 -6.16
CA ALA A 81 1.35 -6.74 -7.28
C ALA A 81 2.28 -5.60 -6.86
N HIS A 82 2.01 -4.96 -5.72
CA HIS A 82 2.65 -3.70 -5.33
C HIS A 82 3.49 -3.81 -4.05
N TYR A 83 3.25 -4.78 -3.19
CA TYR A 83 4.01 -4.99 -1.95
C TYR A 83 4.66 -6.37 -1.90
N ASP A 84 5.82 -6.44 -1.25
CA ASP A 84 6.50 -7.70 -0.97
C ASP A 84 5.70 -8.52 0.04
N SER A 85 5.34 -9.75 -0.34
CA SER A 85 4.46 -10.60 0.46
C SER A 85 5.05 -11.03 1.82
N LEU A 86 6.38 -11.05 1.95
CA LEU A 86 7.03 -11.47 3.19
C LEU A 86 7.16 -10.32 4.19
N THR A 87 7.59 -9.15 3.72
CA THR A 87 7.95 -8.01 4.58
C THR A 87 6.88 -6.91 4.62
N GLY A 88 5.94 -6.91 3.66
CA GLY A 88 4.97 -5.83 3.47
C GLY A 88 5.58 -4.54 2.91
N LEU A 89 6.84 -4.55 2.52
CA LEU A 89 7.54 -3.41 1.93
C LEU A 89 7.07 -3.11 0.51
N ALA A 90 7.40 -1.91 0.01
CA ALA A 90 7.19 -1.61 -1.39
C ALA A 90 7.93 -2.63 -2.27
N SER A 91 7.27 -3.11 -3.31
CA SER A 91 7.92 -3.92 -4.34
C SER A 91 8.52 -3.04 -5.44
N ARG A 92 9.23 -3.67 -6.37
CA ARG A 92 9.86 -2.99 -7.51
C ARG A 92 8.89 -2.09 -8.31
N PRO A 93 7.65 -2.49 -8.64
CA PRO A 93 6.66 -1.59 -9.26
C PRO A 93 6.42 -0.26 -8.53
N ILE A 94 6.15 -0.28 -7.22
CA ILE A 94 5.98 0.95 -6.43
C ILE A 94 7.24 1.80 -6.48
N LEU A 95 8.41 1.17 -6.28
CA LEU A 95 9.69 1.86 -6.29
C LEU A 95 9.92 2.65 -7.59
N ILE A 96 9.66 2.00 -8.73
CA ILE A 96 9.85 2.60 -10.05
C ILE A 96 8.86 3.75 -10.28
N ASP A 97 7.58 3.56 -9.97
CA ASP A 97 6.56 4.62 -10.08
C ASP A 97 6.95 5.84 -9.23
N GLN A 98 7.36 5.61 -7.98
CA GLN A 98 7.80 6.65 -7.08
C GLN A 98 9.04 7.42 -7.55
N LEU A 99 10.01 6.72 -8.15
CA LEU A 99 11.19 7.33 -8.77
C LEU A 99 10.80 8.18 -9.97
N GLN A 100 9.94 7.67 -10.85
CA GLN A 100 9.46 8.39 -12.03
C GLN A 100 8.70 9.67 -11.65
N GLN A 101 7.86 9.60 -10.62
CA GLN A 101 7.16 10.77 -10.08
C GLN A 101 8.15 11.81 -9.54
N ALA A 102 9.17 11.38 -8.82
CA ALA A 102 10.17 12.28 -8.27
C ALA A 102 11.03 12.94 -9.36
N ILE A 103 11.39 12.20 -10.41
CA ILE A 103 12.08 12.74 -11.60
C ILE A 103 11.20 13.77 -12.30
N THR A 104 9.94 13.43 -12.57
CA THR A 104 9.00 14.31 -13.29
C THR A 104 8.72 15.60 -12.51
N SER A 105 8.62 15.52 -11.19
CA SER A 105 8.43 16.66 -10.29
C SER A 105 9.73 17.41 -9.94
N HIS A 106 10.87 17.01 -10.52
CA HIS A 106 12.19 17.58 -10.23
C HIS A 106 12.52 17.60 -8.73
N GLN A 107 11.99 16.61 -7.99
CA GLN A 107 12.22 16.46 -6.56
C GLN A 107 13.61 15.89 -6.33
N LYS A 108 14.42 16.56 -5.51
CA LYS A 108 15.69 16.00 -5.02
C LYS A 108 15.44 14.80 -4.12
N LEU A 109 16.14 13.71 -4.40
CA LEU A 109 16.11 12.47 -3.64
C LEU A 109 17.50 11.82 -3.64
N ALA A 110 17.74 10.94 -2.67
CA ALA A 110 18.85 9.99 -2.71
C ALA A 110 18.31 8.56 -2.81
N VAL A 111 19.07 7.70 -3.48
CA VAL A 111 18.79 6.27 -3.56
C VAL A 111 19.93 5.55 -2.86
N ALA A 112 19.62 4.73 -1.87
CA ALA A 112 20.59 3.82 -1.25
C ALA A 112 20.20 2.37 -1.52
N TYR A 113 21.20 1.57 -1.84
CA TYR A 113 21.08 0.13 -2.04
C TYR A 113 21.69 -0.59 -0.84
N LEU A 114 21.01 -1.60 -0.34
CA LEU A 114 21.43 -2.39 0.82
C LEU A 114 21.28 -3.88 0.48
N ASP A 115 22.33 -4.62 0.75
CA ASP A 115 22.42 -6.08 0.60
C ASP A 115 22.86 -6.67 1.95
N LEU A 116 22.31 -7.80 2.36
CA LEU A 116 22.67 -8.42 3.63
C LEU A 116 23.84 -9.38 3.48
N ASP A 117 24.95 -9.03 4.11
CA ASP A 117 26.13 -9.88 4.13
C ASP A 117 25.82 -11.29 4.66
N ASN A 118 26.21 -12.31 3.89
CA ASN A 118 26.13 -13.73 4.26
C ASN A 118 24.71 -14.22 4.63
N PHE A 119 23.65 -13.67 4.01
CA PHE A 119 22.29 -14.14 4.26
C PHE A 119 22.03 -15.59 3.82
N LYS A 120 22.58 -16.02 2.66
CA LYS A 120 22.40 -17.40 2.17
C LYS A 120 22.88 -18.47 3.18
N PRO A 121 24.08 -18.37 3.79
CA PRO A 121 24.48 -19.25 4.88
C PRO A 121 23.50 -19.36 6.06
N ILE A 122 22.72 -18.32 6.35
CA ILE A 122 21.68 -18.38 7.39
C ILE A 122 20.56 -19.35 6.96
N ASN A 123 20.07 -19.22 5.72
CA ASN A 123 19.07 -20.14 5.17
C ASN A 123 19.59 -21.58 5.14
N ASP A 124 20.83 -21.77 4.69
CA ASP A 124 21.43 -23.10 4.56
C ASP A 124 21.62 -23.77 5.93
N LYS A 125 21.91 -23.00 6.99
CA LYS A 125 22.17 -23.52 8.34
C LYS A 125 20.92 -23.67 9.20
N TYR A 126 19.99 -22.72 9.12
CA TYR A 126 18.86 -22.62 10.04
C TYR A 126 17.49 -22.77 9.35
N GLY A 127 17.47 -22.94 8.03
CA GLY A 127 16.26 -23.08 7.24
C GLY A 127 15.64 -21.75 6.81
N HIS A 128 14.78 -21.83 5.80
CA HIS A 128 14.13 -20.66 5.20
C HIS A 128 13.20 -19.92 6.16
N GLU A 129 12.57 -20.60 7.12
CA GLU A 129 11.70 -19.94 8.12
C GLU A 129 12.49 -18.94 8.98
N ILE A 130 13.74 -19.29 9.34
CA ILE A 130 14.64 -18.41 10.08
C ILE A 130 15.15 -17.27 9.21
N GLY A 131 15.49 -17.55 7.94
CA GLY A 131 15.83 -16.48 7.00
C GLY A 131 14.69 -15.49 6.81
N ASP A 132 13.46 -15.99 6.67
CA ASP A 132 12.26 -15.18 6.55
C ASP A 132 12.02 -14.31 7.80
N PHE A 133 12.26 -14.87 8.99
CA PHE A 133 12.23 -14.13 10.24
C PHE A 133 13.28 -13.01 10.25
N VAL A 134 14.53 -13.32 9.89
CA VAL A 134 15.61 -12.33 9.80
C VAL A 134 15.24 -11.19 8.85
N LEU A 135 14.73 -11.49 7.65
CA LEU A 135 14.32 -10.49 6.68
C LEU A 135 13.19 -9.59 7.21
N LYS A 136 12.21 -10.16 7.92
CA LYS A 136 11.14 -9.38 8.56
C LYS A 136 11.68 -8.47 9.66
N THR A 137 12.59 -8.96 10.50
CA THR A 137 13.22 -8.16 11.56
C THR A 137 14.02 -7.00 10.96
N ILE A 138 14.84 -7.25 9.93
CA ILE A 138 15.59 -6.21 9.24
C ILE A 138 14.65 -5.19 8.58
N ALA A 139 13.59 -5.65 7.91
CA ALA A 139 12.60 -4.75 7.31
C ALA A 139 11.96 -3.82 8.35
N GLN A 140 11.57 -4.34 9.51
CA GLN A 140 10.99 -3.56 10.61
C GLN A 140 11.98 -2.53 11.17
N ARG A 141 13.24 -2.95 11.40
CA ARG A 141 14.33 -2.08 11.85
C ARG A 141 14.56 -0.92 10.89
N LEU A 142 14.74 -1.22 9.61
CA LEU A 142 14.88 -0.22 8.56
C LEU A 142 13.69 0.73 8.50
N GLN A 143 12.45 0.23 8.57
CA GLN A 143 11.26 1.08 8.59
C GLN A 143 11.24 2.04 9.79
N SER A 144 11.72 1.59 10.95
CA SER A 144 11.70 2.38 12.18
C SER A 144 12.69 3.54 12.18
N THR A 145 13.81 3.40 11.47
CA THR A 145 14.83 4.44 11.29
C THR A 145 14.42 5.48 10.25
N LEU A 146 13.60 5.09 9.27
CA LEU A 146 13.21 5.94 8.15
C LEU A 146 12.01 6.84 8.48
N ARG A 147 11.97 8.00 7.82
CA ARG A 147 10.87 8.95 8.00
C ARG A 147 9.68 8.52 7.14
N LYS A 148 8.47 8.91 7.53
CA LYS A 148 7.23 8.59 6.78
C LYS A 148 7.22 8.98 5.30
N LYS A 149 8.03 9.96 4.91
CA LYS A 149 8.16 10.45 3.52
C LYS A 149 9.16 9.62 2.70
N ASP A 150 10.05 8.89 3.36
CA ASP A 150 11.01 8.01 2.72
C ASP A 150 10.29 6.71 2.33
N THR A 151 10.86 5.96 1.40
CA THR A 151 10.28 4.69 0.98
C THR A 151 11.33 3.60 1.06
N LEU A 152 10.95 2.51 1.73
CA LEU A 152 11.74 1.29 1.80
C LEU A 152 11.08 0.23 0.92
N ALA A 153 11.85 -0.30 -0.01
CA ALA A 153 11.44 -1.35 -0.92
C ALA A 153 12.33 -2.58 -0.76
N ARG A 154 11.74 -3.77 -0.92
CA ARG A 154 12.48 -5.01 -1.09
C ARG A 154 12.33 -5.46 -2.53
N ILE A 155 13.45 -5.65 -3.21
CA ILE A 155 13.48 -5.89 -4.66
C ILE A 155 13.90 -7.31 -5.06
N GLY A 156 14.41 -8.07 -4.08
CA GLY A 156 15.00 -9.39 -4.24
C GLY A 156 15.06 -10.13 -2.91
N GLY A 157 15.87 -11.19 -2.83
CA GLY A 157 16.02 -12.04 -1.64
C GLY A 157 16.36 -11.23 -0.39
N ASP A 158 17.57 -10.72 -0.34
CA ASP A 158 18.19 -9.95 0.75
C ASP A 158 18.45 -8.48 0.37
N GLU A 159 17.94 -8.07 -0.79
CA GLU A 159 18.20 -6.76 -1.38
C GLU A 159 17.08 -5.75 -1.07
N PHE A 160 17.49 -4.61 -0.49
CA PHE A 160 16.62 -3.49 -0.13
C PHE A 160 17.04 -2.21 -0.86
N ILE A 161 16.06 -1.37 -1.21
CA ILE A 161 16.29 -0.02 -1.72
C ILE A 161 15.58 1.00 -0.84
N LEU A 162 16.31 2.05 -0.49
CA LEU A 162 15.81 3.20 0.25
C LEU A 162 15.71 4.40 -0.71
N LEU A 163 14.51 4.96 -0.86
CA LEU A 163 14.29 6.26 -1.49
C LEU A 163 14.16 7.31 -0.41
N LEU A 164 15.19 8.14 -0.27
CA LEU A 164 15.29 9.16 0.76
C LEU A 164 14.88 10.50 0.16
N ARG A 165 13.79 11.10 0.68
CA ARG A 165 13.17 12.29 0.09
C ARG A 165 13.44 13.54 0.93
N GLY A 166 13.92 14.62 0.31
CA GLY A 166 13.99 15.92 0.99
C GLY A 166 14.93 16.91 0.32
N ALA A 167 14.44 18.14 0.11
CA ALA A 167 15.16 19.19 -0.60
C ALA A 167 16.33 19.81 0.19
N ALA A 168 16.43 19.56 1.49
CA ALA A 168 17.40 20.19 2.41
C ALA A 168 18.58 19.28 2.78
N HIS A 169 18.64 18.05 2.28
CA HIS A 169 19.65 17.09 2.75
C HIS A 169 21.02 17.35 2.14
N THR A 170 21.99 17.64 3.00
CA THR A 170 23.41 17.63 2.65
C THR A 170 23.91 16.18 2.58
N ILE A 171 25.04 15.95 1.92
CA ILE A 171 25.70 14.62 1.89
C ILE A 171 25.93 14.12 3.33
N GLN A 172 26.38 15.00 4.23
CA GLN A 172 26.61 14.69 5.64
C GLN A 172 25.35 14.15 6.35
N GLU A 173 24.18 14.73 6.07
CA GLU A 173 22.93 14.28 6.68
C GLU A 173 22.51 12.89 6.19
N TYR A 174 22.79 12.56 4.93
CA TYR A 174 22.58 11.21 4.41
C TYR A 174 23.57 10.21 5.02
N GLU A 175 24.83 10.60 5.20
CA GLU A 175 25.82 9.74 5.87
C GLU A 175 25.41 9.41 7.30
N ILE A 176 24.94 10.39 8.08
CA ILE A 176 24.45 10.17 9.44
C ILE A 176 23.27 9.21 9.45
N LEU A 177 22.27 9.42 8.58
CA LEU A 177 21.12 8.52 8.48
C LEU A 177 21.53 7.10 8.10
N LEU A 178 22.46 6.95 7.14
CA LEU A 178 22.94 5.63 6.74
C LEU A 178 23.75 4.95 7.84
N GLN A 179 24.47 5.70 8.67
CA GLN A 179 25.12 5.16 9.87
C GLN A 179 24.11 4.67 10.90
N GLU A 180 23.04 5.43 11.16
CA GLU A 180 21.95 5.00 12.05
C GLU A 180 21.28 3.72 11.54
N VAL A 181 21.01 3.65 10.23
CA VAL A 181 20.50 2.45 9.56
C VAL A 181 21.44 1.25 9.77
N LEU A 182 22.75 1.44 9.57
CA LEU A 182 23.73 0.36 9.76
C LEU A 182 23.79 -0.10 11.21
N ILE A 183 23.72 0.81 12.18
CA ILE A 183 23.71 0.47 13.61
C ILE A 183 22.48 -0.39 13.93
N GLU A 184 21.30 0.04 13.50
CA GLU A 184 20.05 -0.65 13.78
C GLU A 184 20.00 -2.04 13.12
N VAL A 185 20.42 -2.15 11.86
CA VAL A 185 20.47 -3.42 11.12
C VAL A 185 21.43 -4.41 11.79
N ASN A 186 22.56 -3.94 12.30
CA ASN A 186 23.59 -4.78 12.94
C ASN A 186 23.26 -5.19 14.39
N ASP A 187 22.20 -4.67 14.99
CA ASP A 187 21.80 -5.08 16.33
C ASP A 187 21.52 -6.61 16.36
N PRO A 188 22.01 -7.39 17.34
CA PRO A 188 21.84 -8.84 17.31
C PRO A 188 20.37 -9.30 17.27
N ILE A 189 20.05 -10.20 16.33
CA ILE A 189 18.72 -10.81 16.24
C ILE A 189 18.68 -12.03 17.16
N LYS A 190 17.77 -12.01 18.15
CA LYS A 190 17.54 -13.13 19.06
C LYS A 190 16.52 -14.11 18.46
N LEU A 191 16.91 -15.37 18.31
CA LEU A 191 16.06 -16.44 17.75
C LEU A 191 15.21 -17.18 18.80
N ALA A 192 14.85 -16.52 19.90
CA ALA A 192 14.25 -17.16 21.09
C ALA A 192 12.89 -17.85 20.83
N GLU A 193 12.23 -17.56 19.71
CA GLU A 193 10.96 -18.18 19.30
C GLU A 193 11.14 -19.49 18.51
N PHE A 194 12.37 -19.91 18.24
CA PHE A 194 12.68 -21.10 17.42
C PHE A 194 13.51 -22.18 18.16
N SER A 195 13.58 -22.07 19.50
CA SER A 195 14.26 -23.02 20.39
C SER A 195 13.30 -23.95 21.12
#